data_AF-A0A3B0YFU5-F1
#
_entry.id   AF-A0A3B0YFU5-F1
#
_cell.length_a   1.000
_cell.length_b   1.000
_cell.length_c   1.000
_cell.angle_alpha   90.00
_cell.angle_beta   90.00
_cell.angle_gamma   90.00
#
_symmetry.space_group_name_H-M   'P 1'
#
loop_
_entity.id
_entity.type
_entity.pdbx_description
1 polymer ?
#
loop_
_entity_poly.entity_id
_entity_poly.type
_entity_poly.pdbx_seq_one_letter_code
_entity_poly.pdbx_strand_id
1 'polypeptide(L)'
;MSAVQDNKTPYEFPDKVKAEIDHWLTKYPPDQKSSAILAALHAVQHENHWVSVAQMDAVAKYLEMPPVSVYEVASFYSMIETEPVGRNTVAFCNNISCMLCGADDLVAHVEKKLGIKLGE
;
A
#
# COMPACT_ATOMS: atom_id res chain seq x y z
N MET A 1 -7.28 -20.10 9.39
CA MET A 1 -8.29 -19.31 10.14
C MET A 1 -7.62 -18.01 10.56
N SER A 2 -7.37 -17.11 9.61
CA SER A 2 -6.72 -15.83 9.90
C SER A 2 -7.74 -14.87 10.48
N ALA A 3 -7.38 -14.30 11.61
CA ALA A 3 -8.16 -13.31 12.33
C ALA A 3 -8.50 -12.14 11.39
N VAL A 4 -9.79 -11.97 11.12
CA VAL A 4 -10.36 -10.70 10.68
C VAL A 4 -10.06 -9.72 11.80
N GLN A 5 -9.04 -8.88 11.61
CA GLN A 5 -8.58 -7.94 12.63
C GLN A 5 -9.70 -6.98 13.02
N ASP A 6 -9.88 -6.84 14.33
CA ASP A 6 -10.93 -6.07 14.99
C ASP A 6 -11.02 -4.63 14.45
N ASN A 7 -12.16 -4.33 13.83
CA ASN A 7 -12.47 -3.08 13.16
C ASN A 7 -12.88 -1.96 14.17
N LYS A 8 -12.12 -1.77 15.26
CA LYS A 8 -12.52 -0.89 16.38
C LYS A 8 -11.46 0.00 17.03
N THR A 9 -10.18 -0.12 16.70
CA THR A 9 -9.16 0.79 17.28
C THR A 9 -8.84 1.92 16.30
N PRO A 10 -9.03 3.20 16.67
CA PRO A 10 -8.59 4.32 15.85
C PRO A 10 -7.09 4.26 15.62
N TYR A 11 -6.65 4.26 14.35
CA TYR A 11 -5.24 4.36 14.02
C TYR A 11 -4.79 5.82 14.17
N GLU A 12 -3.73 6.05 14.94
CA GLU A 12 -3.09 7.36 15.05
C GLU A 12 -1.76 7.34 14.31
N PHE A 13 -1.58 8.31 13.41
CA PHE A 13 -0.34 8.41 12.64
C PHE A 13 0.85 8.76 13.53
N PRO A 14 2.00 8.07 13.37
CA PRO A 14 3.28 8.55 13.89
C PRO A 14 3.63 9.92 13.32
N ASP A 15 4.34 10.75 14.09
CA ASP A 15 4.68 12.13 13.70
C ASP A 15 5.42 12.21 12.36
N LYS A 16 6.28 11.22 12.08
CA LYS A 16 6.99 11.08 10.81
C LYS A 16 6.02 10.92 9.63
N VAL A 17 5.01 10.07 9.77
CA VAL A 17 4.00 9.83 8.72
C VAL A 17 3.16 11.08 8.52
N LYS A 18 2.71 11.74 9.60
CA LYS A 18 1.98 13.03 9.52
C LYS A 18 2.78 14.07 8.74
N ALA A 19 4.05 14.26 9.10
CA ALA A 19 4.93 15.22 8.43
C ALA A 19 5.14 14.91 6.93
N GLU A 20 5.20 13.64 6.56
CA GLU A 20 5.28 13.23 5.16
C GLU A 20 3.98 13.54 4.39
N ILE A 21 2.82 13.24 4.98
CA ILE A 21 1.53 13.57 4.36
C ILE A 21 1.38 15.09 4.23
N ASP A 22 1.70 15.87 5.27
CA ASP A 22 1.70 17.33 5.24
C ASP A 22 2.60 17.87 4.13
N HIS A 23 3.80 17.32 3.98
CA HIS A 23 4.70 17.68 2.88
C HIS A 23 4.05 17.46 1.51
N TRP A 24 3.37 16.33 1.30
CA TRP A 24 2.65 16.07 0.06
C TRP A 24 1.46 17.01 -0.14
N LEU A 25 0.73 17.35 0.92
CA LEU A 25 -0.38 18.30 0.86
C LEU A 25 0.06 19.69 0.40
N THR A 26 1.29 20.14 0.73
CA THR A 26 1.80 21.43 0.25
C THR A 26 1.92 21.54 -1.27
N LYS A 27 1.93 20.42 -1.99
CA LYS A 27 2.05 20.40 -3.46
C LYS A 27 0.71 20.61 -4.16
N TYR A 28 -0.40 20.55 -3.42
CA TYR A 28 -1.75 20.68 -3.97
C TYR A 28 -2.46 21.92 -3.42
N PRO A 29 -3.39 22.52 -4.19
CA PRO A 29 -4.27 23.55 -3.68
C PRO A 29 -5.07 23.08 -2.45
N PRO A 30 -5.38 23.98 -1.48
CA PRO A 30 -6.10 23.61 -0.26
C PRO A 30 -7.50 22.99 -0.48
N ASP A 31 -8.12 23.28 -1.61
CA ASP A 31 -9.41 22.75 -2.06
C ASP A 31 -9.30 21.38 -2.77
N GLN A 32 -8.08 20.89 -3.03
CA GLN A 32 -7.81 19.65 -3.77
C GLN A 32 -6.94 18.66 -2.97
N LYS A 33 -7.11 18.61 -1.64
CA LYS A 33 -6.40 17.69 -0.74
C LYS A 33 -6.54 16.22 -1.13
N SER A 34 -7.66 15.85 -1.77
CA SER A 34 -7.91 14.50 -2.29
C SER A 34 -6.83 14.02 -3.28
N SER A 35 -6.13 14.92 -3.96
CA SER A 35 -5.02 14.57 -4.87
C SER A 35 -3.82 13.95 -4.15
N ALA A 36 -3.67 14.18 -2.84
CA ALA A 36 -2.59 13.62 -2.03
C ALA A 36 -2.88 12.19 -1.53
N ILE A 37 -4.05 11.61 -1.83
CA ILE A 37 -4.51 10.32 -1.29
C ILE A 37 -3.52 9.17 -1.53
N LEU A 38 -2.97 9.08 -2.73
CA LEU A 38 -2.03 8.02 -3.09
C LEU A 38 -0.72 8.16 -2.32
N ALA A 39 -0.22 9.40 -2.19
CA ALA A 39 0.98 9.68 -1.40
C ALA A 39 0.76 9.41 0.09
N ALA A 40 -0.44 9.73 0.61
CA ALA A 40 -0.79 9.46 1.99
C ALA A 40 -0.85 7.96 2.30
N LEU A 41 -1.52 7.18 1.44
CA LEU A 41 -1.56 5.72 1.56
C LEU A 41 -0.16 5.11 1.49
N HIS A 42 0.68 5.60 0.57
CA HIS A 42 2.05 5.13 0.43
C HIS A 42 2.91 5.45 1.67
N ALA A 43 2.77 6.64 2.27
CA ALA A 43 3.47 6.99 3.50
C ALA A 43 3.08 6.10 4.68
N VAL A 44 1.78 5.78 4.80
CA VAL A 44 1.27 4.84 5.81
C VAL A 44 1.81 3.43 5.57
N GLN A 45 1.76 2.94 4.34
CA GLN A 45 2.26 1.62 4.00
C GLN A 45 3.77 1.50 4.21
N HIS A 46 4.54 2.54 3.92
CA HIS A 46 5.99 2.51 4.12
C HIS A 46 6.37 2.30 5.59
N GLU A 47 5.59 2.84 6.52
CA GLU A 47 5.82 2.67 7.95
C GLU A 47 5.26 1.35 8.50
N ASN A 48 4.15 0.84 7.94
CA ASN A 48 3.44 -0.33 8.49
C ASN A 48 3.53 -1.60 7.62
N HIS A 49 4.24 -1.56 6.50
CA HIS A 49 4.36 -2.55 5.42
C HIS A 49 3.09 -2.82 4.60
N TRP A 50 1.91 -2.65 5.19
CA TRP A 50 0.61 -2.81 4.55
C TRP A 50 -0.39 -1.80 5.14
N VAL A 51 -1.57 -1.69 4.54
CA VAL A 51 -2.61 -0.73 4.90
C VAL A 51 -3.90 -1.46 5.31
N SER A 52 -4.22 -1.39 6.59
CA SER A 52 -5.47 -1.89 7.19
C SER A 52 -6.64 -0.92 6.97
N VAL A 53 -7.87 -1.41 7.16
CA VAL A 53 -9.09 -0.59 7.08
C VAL A 53 -9.05 0.60 8.05
N ALA A 54 -8.59 0.38 9.30
CA ALA A 54 -8.47 1.45 10.29
C ALA A 54 -7.49 2.55 9.88
N GLN A 55 -6.42 2.19 9.17
CA GLN A 55 -5.46 3.14 8.61
C GLN A 55 -6.05 3.92 7.43
N MET A 56 -6.82 3.26 6.56
CA MET A 56 -7.54 3.94 5.47
C MET A 56 -8.57 4.94 6.01
N ASP A 57 -9.29 4.59 7.07
CA ASP A 57 -10.25 5.48 7.74
C ASP A 57 -9.56 6.69 8.37
N ALA A 58 -8.38 6.49 8.97
CA ALA A 58 -7.58 7.58 9.49
C ALA A 58 -7.14 8.54 8.36
N VAL A 59 -6.75 8.01 7.20
CA VAL A 59 -6.37 8.82 6.02
C VAL A 59 -7.58 9.59 5.49
N ALA A 60 -8.75 8.94 5.38
CA ALA A 60 -9.99 9.57 4.96
C ALA A 60 -10.35 10.78 5.85
N LYS A 61 -10.26 10.57 7.17
CA LYS A 61 -10.51 11.63 8.16
C LYS A 61 -9.50 12.77 8.05
N TYR A 62 -8.23 12.46 7.83
CA TYR A 62 -7.15 13.45 7.76
C TYR A 62 -7.22 14.30 6.48
N LEU A 63 -7.59 13.70 5.36
CA LEU A 63 -7.80 14.39 4.08
C LEU A 63 -9.20 15.01 3.92
N GLU A 64 -10.04 14.91 4.95
CA GLU A 64 -11.42 15.41 4.98
C GLU A 64 -12.27 14.89 3.82
N MET A 65 -12.15 13.59 3.51
CA MET A 65 -12.84 12.97 2.36
C MET A 65 -13.61 11.69 2.75
N PRO A 66 -14.57 11.24 1.93
CA PRO A 66 -15.31 10.02 2.19
C PRO A 66 -14.39 8.78 2.24
N PRO A 67 -14.54 7.88 3.23
CA PRO A 67 -13.73 6.66 3.32
C PRO A 67 -13.81 5.76 2.08
N VAL A 68 -14.97 5.73 1.43
CA VAL A 68 -15.19 4.96 0.19
C VAL A 68 -14.20 5.35 -0.91
N SER A 69 -13.86 6.63 -1.05
CA SER A 69 -12.89 7.09 -2.05
C SER A 69 -11.46 6.61 -1.74
N VAL A 70 -11.12 6.45 -0.45
CA VAL A 70 -9.84 5.85 -0.05
C VAL A 70 -9.81 4.37 -0.39
N TYR A 71 -10.89 3.64 -0.13
CA TYR A 71 -11.00 2.22 -0.44
C TYR A 71 -10.96 1.95 -1.94
N GLU A 72 -11.60 2.80 -2.74
CA GLU A 72 -11.53 2.75 -4.20
C GLU A 72 -10.09 2.88 -4.69
N VAL A 73 -9.36 3.87 -4.18
CA VAL A 73 -7.95 4.07 -4.56
C VAL A 73 -7.07 2.91 -4.08
N ALA A 74 -7.24 2.47 -2.83
CA ALA A 74 -6.46 1.37 -2.26
C ALA A 74 -6.68 0.05 -3.01
N SER A 75 -7.89 -0.23 -3.48
CA SER A 75 -8.19 -1.43 -4.28
C SER A 75 -7.81 -1.29 -5.76
N PHE A 76 -7.77 -0.06 -6.29
CA PHE A 76 -7.43 0.20 -7.68
C PHE A 76 -5.93 0.09 -7.96
N TYR A 77 -5.08 0.61 -7.07
CA TYR A 77 -3.63 0.57 -7.26
C TYR A 77 -3.00 -0.68 -6.66
N SER A 78 -2.50 -1.58 -7.50
CA SER A 78 -1.89 -2.85 -7.08
C SER A 78 -0.62 -2.72 -6.21
N MET A 79 -0.05 -1.52 -6.08
CA MET A 79 1.09 -1.26 -5.20
C MET A 79 0.68 -1.04 -3.74
N ILE A 80 -0.62 -0.80 -3.51
CA ILE A 80 -1.15 -0.61 -2.16
C ILE A 80 -1.54 -1.97 -1.59
N GLU A 81 -0.74 -2.45 -0.65
CA GLU A 81 -0.96 -3.75 -0.03
C GLU A 81 -2.02 -3.61 1.06
N THR A 82 -3.21 -4.17 0.82
CA THR A 82 -4.36 -4.10 1.75
C THR A 82 -4.44 -5.31 2.68
N GLU A 83 -3.58 -6.29 2.46
CA GLU A 83 -3.42 -7.50 3.27
C GLU A 83 -2.01 -7.54 3.89
N PRO A 84 -1.82 -8.26 5.01
CA PRO A 84 -0.50 -8.39 5.63
C PRO A 84 0.51 -9.06 4.70
N VAL A 85 1.54 -8.31 4.30
CA VAL A 85 2.66 -8.80 3.48
C VAL A 85 3.95 -8.92 4.28
N GLY A 86 4.94 -9.61 3.70
CA GLY A 86 6.28 -9.70 4.26
C GLY A 86 7.00 -8.34 4.31
N ARG A 87 8.13 -8.29 5.02
CA ARG A 87 8.95 -7.07 5.13
C ARG A 87 9.39 -6.50 3.78
N ASN A 88 9.66 -7.39 2.82
CA ASN A 88 10.07 -7.03 1.46
C ASN A 88 9.19 -7.77 0.45
N THR A 89 8.39 -7.03 -0.31
CA THR A 89 7.63 -7.58 -1.44
C THR A 89 8.48 -7.50 -2.71
N VAL A 90 8.69 -8.65 -3.37
CA VAL A 90 9.46 -8.72 -4.63
C VAL A 90 8.48 -8.92 -5.78
N ALA A 91 8.35 -7.91 -6.64
CA ALA A 91 7.51 -7.97 -7.82
C ALA A 91 8.35 -8.29 -9.06
N PHE A 92 8.00 -9.37 -9.76
CA PHE A 92 8.63 -9.76 -11.02
C PHE A 92 7.84 -9.22 -12.20
N CYS A 93 8.54 -8.59 -13.15
CA CYS A 93 7.96 -8.25 -14.44
C CYS A 93 7.69 -9.53 -15.24
N ASN A 94 6.44 -9.74 -15.62
CA ASN A 94 6.01 -10.84 -16.50
C ASN A 94 5.44 -10.34 -17.84
N ASN A 95 5.68 -9.08 -18.20
CA ASN A 95 5.32 -8.55 -19.51
C ASN A 95 6.10 -9.29 -20.63
N ILE A 96 5.61 -9.24 -21.87
CA ILE A 96 6.15 -9.99 -23.01
C ILE A 96 7.65 -9.78 -23.20
N SER A 97 8.16 -8.57 -23.01
CA SER A 97 9.60 -8.29 -23.09
C SER A 97 10.40 -9.05 -22.04
N CYS A 98 9.92 -9.09 -20.80
CA CYS A 98 10.57 -9.80 -19.69
C CYS A 98 10.45 -11.32 -19.89
N MET A 99 9.28 -11.80 -20.32
CA MET A 99 9.01 -13.21 -20.61
C MET A 99 9.96 -13.74 -21.69
N LEU A 100 10.13 -13.01 -22.80
CA LEU A 100 11.06 -13.38 -23.88
C LEU A 100 12.53 -13.39 -23.42
N CYS A 101 12.86 -12.62 -22.37
CA CYS A 101 14.19 -12.58 -21.76
C CYS A 101 14.37 -13.59 -20.62
N GLY A 102 13.43 -14.51 -20.40
CA GLY A 102 13.56 -15.56 -19.39
C GLY A 102 13.12 -15.15 -17.98
N ALA A 103 12.09 -14.30 -17.85
CA ALA A 103 11.51 -13.96 -16.55
C ALA A 103 11.05 -15.19 -15.75
N ASP A 104 10.54 -16.22 -16.43
CA ASP A 104 10.08 -17.45 -15.78
C ASP A 104 11.25 -18.22 -15.11
N ASP A 105 12.43 -18.21 -15.74
CA ASP A 105 13.63 -18.83 -15.17
C ASP A 105 14.08 -18.09 -13.90
N LEU A 106 13.94 -16.75 -13.89
CA LEU A 106 14.25 -15.92 -12.73
C LEU A 106 13.30 -16.21 -11.57
N VAL A 107 11.99 -16.28 -11.85
CA VAL A 107 10.97 -16.66 -10.85
C VAL A 107 11.30 -18.04 -10.27
N ALA A 108 11.51 -19.04 -11.11
CA ALA A 108 11.83 -20.40 -10.66
C ALA A 108 13.11 -20.48 -9.81
N HIS A 109 14.12 -19.67 -10.15
CA HIS A 109 15.34 -19.56 -9.35
C HIS A 109 15.05 -19.01 -7.94
N VAL A 110 14.24 -17.95 -7.85
CA VAL A 110 13.92 -17.30 -6.57
C VAL A 110 13.01 -18.19 -5.73
N GLU A 111 11.99 -18.83 -6.32
CA GLU A 111 11.14 -19.81 -5.62
C GLU A 111 11.98 -20.95 -5.02
N LYS A 112 12.92 -21.51 -5.79
CA LYS A 112 13.83 -22.54 -5.29
C LYS A 112 14.75 -22.05 -4.16
N LYS A 113 15.18 -20.79 -4.21
CA LYS A 113 16.10 -20.19 -3.23
C LYS A 113 15.41 -19.85 -1.92
N LEU A 114 14.18 -19.32 -1.99
CA LEU A 114 13.42 -18.89 -0.83
C LEU A 114 12.50 -19.99 -0.26
N GLY A 115 12.18 -21.01 -1.06
CA GLY A 115 11.31 -22.12 -0.65
C GLY A 115 9.82 -21.76 -0.59
N ILE A 116 9.43 -20.67 -1.25
CA ILE A 116 8.05 -20.15 -1.34
C ILE A 116 7.64 -20.02 -2.80
N LYS A 117 6.34 -19.96 -3.07
CA LYS A 117 5.81 -19.69 -4.41
C LYS A 117 5.48 -18.22 -4.61
N LEU A 118 5.24 -17.82 -5.86
CA LEU A 118 4.66 -16.51 -6.17
C LEU A 118 3.36 -16.27 -5.38
N GLY A 119 3.34 -15.18 -4.60
CA GLY A 119 2.19 -14.76 -3.80
C GLY A 119 2.18 -15.28 -2.35
N GLU A 120 3.22 -16.00 -1.93
CA GLU A 120 3.39 -16.52 -0.55
C GLU A 120 4.43 -15.75 0.27
#